data_AF-A0A7S2PNJ5-F1
#
_entry.id   AF-A0A7S2PNJ5-F1
#
_cell.length_a   1.000
_cell.length_b   1.000
_cell.length_c   1.000
_cell.angle_alpha   90.00
_cell.angle_beta   90.00
_cell.angle_gamma   90.00
#
_symmetry.space_group_name_H-M   'P 1'
#
loop_
_entity.id
_entity.type
_entity.pdbx_description
1 polymer ?
#
loop_
_entity_poly.entity_id
_entity_poly.type
_entity_poly.pdbx_seq_one_letter_code
_entity_poly.pdbx_strand_id
1 'polypeptide(L)'
;HIAIDRIESVDVTSVIFYAYPQAGKEKMKDGRLPIEVFVERKVSEDWPQEYLTGMAKLLLGNDMPVSIEDGTPVEHSGSWHACISYSTETATDAVREVLLDPEKRDDDWEDFRGGFGKHIHALAEVHDAKGRTALGLASKESREVIHKYLLFCGRYKLQIGPPEYRTATSVVLRAQDLAEQVDYGVIFDKADNDGNGKLDRKELSSIASSIGFDPDLFFK
;
A
#
# COMPACT_ATOMS: atom_id res chain seq x y z
N HIS A 1 10.09 19.15 11.91
CA HIS A 1 9.78 18.61 13.24
C HIS A 1 9.32 19.67 14.27
N ILE A 2 10.02 20.80 14.52
CA ILE A 2 9.59 21.81 15.54
C ILE A 2 8.19 22.40 15.29
N ALA A 3 7.86 22.75 14.05
CA ALA A 3 6.53 23.29 13.72
C ALA A 3 5.41 22.27 14.01
N ILE A 4 5.68 20.99 13.81
CA ILE A 4 4.75 19.90 14.08
C ILE A 4 4.65 19.66 15.60
N ASP A 5 5.77 19.72 16.32
CA ASP A 5 5.83 19.65 17.80
C ASP A 5 5.00 20.76 18.47
N ARG A 6 4.86 21.90 17.80
CA ARG A 6 4.06 23.04 18.26
C ARG A 6 2.64 23.08 17.70
N ILE A 7 2.26 22.13 16.85
CA ILE A 7 0.95 22.08 16.18
C ILE A 7 0.66 23.40 15.45
N GLU A 8 1.64 23.90 14.70
CA GLU A 8 1.49 25.12 13.90
C GLU A 8 0.48 24.91 12.74
N SER A 9 0.02 26.00 12.12
CA SER A 9 -0.95 25.93 11.02
C SER A 9 -0.42 25.16 9.80
N VAL A 10 -1.35 24.75 8.92
CA VAL A 10 -1.07 24.11 7.64
C VAL A 10 -0.01 24.88 6.85
N ASP A 11 -0.21 26.19 6.70
CA ASP A 11 0.66 27.05 5.89
C ASP A 11 2.09 27.10 6.44
N VAL A 12 2.22 27.31 7.76
CA VAL A 12 3.53 27.40 8.42
C VAL A 12 4.28 26.09 8.32
N THR A 13 3.59 24.98 8.58
CA THR A 13 4.19 23.64 8.53
C THR A 13 4.62 23.27 7.11
N SER A 14 3.80 23.60 6.11
CA SER A 14 4.10 23.33 4.70
C SER A 14 5.31 24.13 4.23
N VAL A 15 5.34 25.45 4.47
CA VAL A 15 6.44 26.33 4.07
C VAL A 15 7.77 25.89 4.70
N ILE A 16 7.76 25.57 5.99
CA ILE A 16 8.97 25.11 6.68
C ILE A 16 9.45 23.77 6.13
N PHE A 17 8.52 22.85 5.84
CA PHE A 17 8.90 21.56 5.29
C PHE A 17 9.52 21.67 3.90
N TYR A 18 8.94 22.49 3.01
CA TYR A 18 9.53 22.75 1.69
C TYR A 18 10.92 23.36 1.78
N ALA A 19 11.15 24.27 2.73
CA ALA A 19 12.47 24.85 2.95
C ALA A 19 13.47 23.86 3.57
N TYR A 20 13.01 22.91 4.38
CA TYR A 20 13.85 21.98 5.15
C TYR A 20 13.30 20.55 5.14
N PRO A 21 13.33 19.84 3.99
CA PRO A 21 12.74 18.50 3.88
C PRO A 21 13.42 17.47 4.78
N GLN A 22 14.72 17.63 5.06
CA GLN A 22 15.46 16.78 5.99
C GLN A 22 14.91 16.82 7.42
N ALA A 23 14.18 17.87 7.80
CA ALA A 23 13.52 17.96 9.09
C ALA A 23 12.39 16.94 9.28
N GLY A 24 12.01 16.19 8.22
CA GLY A 24 11.13 15.03 8.29
C GLY A 24 11.79 13.77 8.86
N LYS A 25 13.14 13.71 8.84
CA LYS A 25 13.96 12.60 9.34
C LYS A 25 14.30 12.74 10.82
N GLU A 26 14.24 13.97 11.32
CA GLU A 26 14.60 14.27 12.70
C GLU A 26 13.44 13.97 13.65
N LYS A 27 13.73 13.14 14.65
CA LYS A 27 12.78 12.82 15.72
C LYS A 27 12.43 14.07 16.53
N MET A 28 11.17 14.17 16.92
CA MET A 28 10.67 15.19 17.85
C MET A 28 11.13 14.89 19.27
N LYS A 29 10.82 15.80 20.22
CA LYS A 29 11.26 15.68 21.62
C LYS A 29 10.76 14.41 22.32
N ASP A 30 9.62 13.88 21.88
CA ASP A 30 9.03 12.65 22.38
C ASP A 30 9.60 11.37 21.73
N GLY A 31 10.56 11.51 20.81
CA GLY A 31 11.24 10.42 20.12
C GLY A 31 10.54 9.90 18.87
N ARG A 32 9.36 10.44 18.51
CA ARG A 32 8.63 10.07 17.28
C ARG A 32 9.16 10.83 16.06
N LEU A 33 9.02 10.23 14.89
CA LEU A 33 9.21 10.91 13.62
C LEU A 33 8.02 11.83 13.32
N PRO A 34 8.25 12.96 12.61
CA PRO A 34 7.19 13.83 12.10
C PRO A 34 6.03 13.09 11.43
N ILE A 35 6.32 12.06 10.62
CA ILE A 35 5.30 11.28 9.92
C ILE A 35 4.33 10.60 10.88
N GLU A 36 4.81 10.09 12.03
CA GLU A 36 3.99 9.41 13.04
C GLU A 36 2.88 10.32 13.56
N VAL A 37 3.11 11.63 13.66
CA VAL A 37 2.09 12.59 14.12
C VAL A 37 0.97 12.77 13.09
N PHE A 38 1.29 12.77 11.80
CA PHE A 38 0.27 12.87 10.74
C PHE A 38 -0.50 11.58 10.56
N VAL A 39 0.19 10.44 10.51
CA VAL A 39 -0.47 9.14 10.29
C VAL A 39 -1.27 8.69 11.52
N GLU A 40 -0.89 9.09 12.73
CA GLU A 40 -1.68 8.84 13.94
C GLU A 40 -2.83 9.86 14.12
N ARG A 41 -2.94 10.87 13.23
CA ARG A 41 -3.87 12.01 13.34
C ARG A 41 -3.77 12.73 14.69
N LYS A 42 -2.55 12.92 15.19
CA LYS A 42 -2.28 13.68 16.43
C LYS A 42 -1.96 15.16 16.19
N VAL A 43 -2.07 15.63 14.95
CA VAL A 43 -2.14 17.07 14.65
C VAL A 43 -3.51 17.64 15.05
N SER A 44 -3.65 18.98 15.03
CA SER A 44 -4.94 19.63 15.27
C SER A 44 -6.06 19.02 14.41
N GLU A 45 -7.22 18.78 15.01
CA GLU A 45 -8.42 18.25 14.35
C GLU A 45 -8.90 19.13 13.16
N ASP A 46 -8.37 20.35 13.05
CA ASP A 46 -8.74 21.32 12.01
C ASP A 46 -8.10 21.07 10.63
N TRP A 47 -7.18 20.12 10.50
CA TRP A 47 -6.52 19.83 9.23
C TRP A 47 -7.41 18.97 8.32
N PRO A 48 -7.76 19.43 7.10
CA PRO A 48 -8.51 18.60 6.15
C PRO A 48 -7.70 17.36 5.76
N GLN A 49 -8.42 16.25 5.51
CA GLN A 49 -7.81 14.95 5.20
C GLN A 49 -6.79 15.01 4.06
N GLU A 50 -7.07 15.79 3.01
CA GLU A 50 -6.18 16.00 1.87
C GLU A 50 -4.80 16.56 2.29
N TYR A 51 -4.77 17.52 3.21
CA TYR A 51 -3.50 18.10 3.71
C TYR A 51 -2.76 17.13 4.62
N LEU A 52 -3.47 16.34 5.42
CA LEU A 52 -2.85 15.26 6.21
C LEU A 52 -2.16 14.26 5.31
N THR A 53 -2.86 13.78 4.27
CA THR A 53 -2.33 12.85 3.29
C THR A 53 -1.19 13.47 2.50
N GLY A 54 -1.31 14.72 2.06
CA GLY A 54 -0.27 15.45 1.33
C GLY A 54 1.03 15.58 2.13
N MET A 55 0.93 15.95 3.41
CA MET A 55 2.10 16.03 4.29
C MET A 55 2.70 14.66 4.60
N ALA A 56 1.87 13.65 4.88
CA ALA A 56 2.35 12.29 5.12
C ALA A 56 3.07 11.72 3.89
N LYS A 57 2.50 11.93 2.70
CA LYS A 57 3.08 11.61 1.39
C LYS A 57 4.47 12.26 1.25
N LEU A 58 4.57 13.57 1.45
CA LEU A 58 5.82 14.34 1.35
C LEU A 58 6.91 13.87 2.34
N LEU A 59 6.53 13.63 3.60
CA LEU A 59 7.43 13.12 4.62
C LEU A 59 7.94 11.73 4.27
N LEU A 60 7.04 10.85 3.82
CA LEU A 60 7.36 9.49 3.44
C LEU A 60 8.33 9.46 2.25
N GLY A 61 8.03 10.22 1.19
CA GLY A 61 8.85 10.28 -0.02
C GLY A 61 10.29 10.78 0.22
N ASN A 62 10.50 11.62 1.24
CA ASN A 62 11.83 12.15 1.58
C ASN A 62 12.69 11.20 2.44
N ASP A 63 12.10 10.16 3.02
CA ASP A 63 12.76 9.21 3.92
C ASP A 63 12.46 7.75 3.54
N MET A 64 12.36 7.50 2.23
CA MET A 64 12.23 6.14 1.68
C MET A 64 13.52 5.35 1.91
N PRO A 65 13.43 4.03 2.19
CA PRO A 65 14.59 3.19 2.50
C PRO A 65 15.34 2.70 1.25
N VAL A 66 14.87 3.05 0.06
CA VAL A 66 15.50 2.71 -1.22
C VAL A 66 15.55 3.93 -2.15
N SER A 67 16.52 3.94 -3.04
CA SER A 67 16.63 4.89 -4.15
C SER A 67 15.48 4.69 -5.12
N ILE A 68 14.87 5.80 -5.55
CA ILE A 68 13.84 5.77 -6.58
C ILE A 68 14.37 5.35 -7.95
N GLU A 69 15.64 5.58 -8.25
CA GLU A 69 16.21 5.35 -9.58
C GLU A 69 16.35 3.84 -9.85
N ASP A 70 17.01 3.14 -8.93
CA ASP A 70 17.51 1.79 -9.10
C ASP A 70 17.15 0.82 -7.94
N GLY A 71 16.51 1.32 -6.88
CA GLY A 71 16.04 0.50 -5.76
C GLY A 71 17.14 0.13 -4.77
N THR A 72 18.33 0.71 -4.88
CA THR A 72 19.41 0.44 -3.92
C THR A 72 19.04 0.95 -2.53
N PRO A 73 19.40 0.25 -1.44
CA PRO A 73 19.19 0.75 -0.09
C PRO A 73 19.83 2.14 0.12
N VAL A 74 19.11 3.04 0.79
CA VAL A 74 19.62 4.38 1.15
C VAL A 74 19.46 4.60 2.65
N GLU A 75 20.24 5.53 3.21
CA GLU A 75 20.10 5.91 4.61
C GLU A 75 18.71 6.54 4.86
N HIS A 76 18.02 6.03 5.87
CA HIS A 76 16.67 6.44 6.23
C HIS A 76 16.48 6.42 7.75
N SER A 77 15.48 7.15 8.23
CA SER A 77 15.15 7.25 9.66
C SER A 77 14.03 6.31 10.10
N GLY A 78 13.36 5.66 9.14
CA GLY A 78 12.34 4.65 9.40
C GLY A 78 10.92 5.11 9.11
N SER A 79 10.75 6.18 8.34
CA SER A 79 9.42 6.70 7.99
C SER A 79 8.55 5.68 7.26
N TRP A 80 9.14 4.83 6.42
CA TRP A 80 8.43 3.72 5.77
C TRP A 80 7.83 2.74 6.78
N HIS A 81 8.63 2.22 7.71
CA HIS A 81 8.16 1.32 8.77
C HIS A 81 7.13 1.99 9.67
N ALA A 82 7.34 3.26 10.02
CA ALA A 82 6.39 4.02 10.81
C ALA A 82 5.05 4.09 10.08
N CYS A 83 5.02 4.62 8.86
CA CYS A 83 3.79 4.84 8.10
C CYS A 83 2.99 3.55 7.88
N ILE A 84 3.63 2.48 7.38
CA ILE A 84 2.92 1.23 7.07
C ILE A 84 2.35 0.54 8.30
N SER A 85 2.85 0.85 9.50
CA SER A 85 2.39 0.21 10.74
C SER A 85 1.04 0.73 11.25
N TYR A 86 0.61 1.90 10.77
CA TYR A 86 -0.69 2.48 11.14
C TYR A 86 -1.80 2.02 10.19
N SER A 87 -3.01 1.86 10.73
CA SER A 87 -4.23 1.47 10.00
C SER A 87 -5.12 2.66 9.63
N THR A 88 -4.57 3.89 9.67
CA THR A 88 -5.35 5.09 9.36
C THR A 88 -5.48 5.30 7.85
N GLU A 89 -6.53 6.02 7.46
CA GLU A 89 -6.73 6.46 6.07
C GLU A 89 -5.53 7.26 5.57
N THR A 90 -5.03 8.22 6.37
CA THR A 90 -3.85 9.02 6.06
C THR A 90 -2.61 8.16 5.79
N ALA A 91 -2.36 7.14 6.62
CA ALA A 91 -1.24 6.22 6.41
C ALA A 91 -1.40 5.43 5.11
N THR A 92 -2.59 4.86 4.92
CA THR A 92 -2.91 3.98 3.78
C THR A 92 -2.85 4.75 2.46
N ASP A 93 -3.34 5.99 2.45
CA ASP A 93 -3.30 6.87 1.29
C ASP A 93 -1.88 7.33 0.99
N ALA A 94 -1.10 7.73 2.01
CA ALA A 94 0.31 8.09 1.80
C ALA A 94 1.12 6.93 1.20
N VAL A 95 0.89 5.69 1.67
CA VAL A 95 1.50 4.48 1.10
C VAL A 95 1.06 4.26 -0.34
N ARG A 96 -0.23 4.43 -0.66
CA ARG A 96 -0.73 4.32 -2.03
C ARG A 96 -0.05 5.33 -2.94
N GLU A 97 0.05 6.56 -2.48
CA GLU A 97 0.59 7.68 -3.23
C GLU A 97 2.09 7.58 -3.51
N VAL A 98 2.92 7.11 -2.57
CA VAL A 98 4.36 6.92 -2.84
C VAL A 98 4.62 5.79 -3.82
N LEU A 99 3.75 4.77 -3.84
CA LEU A 99 3.89 3.62 -4.75
C LEU A 99 3.38 3.93 -6.16
N LEU A 100 2.37 4.80 -6.27
CA LEU A 100 1.79 5.21 -7.55
C LEU A 100 2.83 5.84 -8.47
N ASP A 101 2.79 5.43 -9.74
CA ASP A 101 3.61 6.01 -10.81
C ASP A 101 3.22 7.47 -11.02
N PRO A 102 4.17 8.44 -11.07
CA PRO A 102 3.87 9.83 -11.36
C PRO A 102 3.10 10.03 -12.67
N GLU A 103 3.33 9.20 -13.69
CA GLU A 103 2.59 9.28 -14.97
C GLU A 103 1.12 8.91 -14.85
N LYS A 104 0.73 8.26 -13.74
CA LYS A 104 -0.64 7.82 -13.46
C LYS A 104 -1.36 8.72 -12.46
N ARG A 105 -0.78 9.88 -12.14
CA ARG A 105 -1.42 10.85 -11.27
C ARG A 105 -2.22 11.87 -12.06
N ASP A 106 -3.36 12.22 -11.49
CA ASP A 106 -4.21 13.32 -11.94
C ASP A 106 -3.82 14.66 -11.26
N ASP A 107 -2.76 14.71 -10.43
CA ASP A 107 -2.35 15.90 -9.66
C ASP A 107 -1.15 16.66 -10.25
N ASP A 108 -1.26 17.99 -10.35
CA ASP A 108 -0.24 18.92 -10.88
C ASP A 108 0.88 19.23 -9.87
N TRP A 109 1.07 18.43 -8.82
CA TRP A 109 2.09 18.69 -7.79
C TRP A 109 3.48 18.22 -8.27
N GLU A 110 4.12 19.06 -9.08
CA GLU A 110 5.38 18.79 -9.80
C GLU A 110 6.55 18.31 -8.90
N ASP A 111 6.57 18.67 -7.62
CA ASP A 111 7.72 18.41 -6.74
C ASP A 111 7.68 17.05 -5.99
N PHE A 112 6.61 16.26 -6.13
CA PHE A 112 6.52 14.99 -5.41
C PHE A 112 7.17 13.80 -6.14
N ARG A 113 8.08 13.11 -5.47
CA ARG A 113 8.69 11.87 -5.97
C ARG A 113 7.86 10.63 -5.60
N GLY A 114 6.90 10.26 -6.47
CA GLY A 114 6.20 8.96 -6.43
C GLY A 114 6.96 7.87 -7.17
N GLY A 115 6.31 6.75 -7.50
CA GLY A 115 6.86 5.73 -8.38
C GLY A 115 7.75 4.70 -7.71
N PHE A 116 7.70 4.59 -6.38
CA PHE A 116 8.42 3.56 -5.64
C PHE A 116 7.83 2.15 -5.83
N GLY A 117 6.66 2.02 -6.46
CA GLY A 117 6.00 0.75 -6.76
C GLY A 117 6.87 -0.24 -7.55
N LYS A 118 7.76 0.24 -8.43
CA LYS A 118 8.71 -0.62 -9.16
C LYS A 118 9.73 -1.32 -8.25
N HIS A 119 9.94 -0.80 -7.04
CA HIS A 119 10.89 -1.30 -6.05
C HIS A 119 10.21 -2.05 -4.89
N ILE A 120 8.95 -2.44 -5.06
CA ILE A 120 8.12 -3.01 -3.99
C ILE A 120 8.73 -4.24 -3.31
N HIS A 121 9.46 -5.09 -4.06
CA HIS A 121 10.13 -6.25 -3.47
C HIS A 121 11.20 -5.84 -2.45
N ALA A 122 12.01 -4.81 -2.77
CA ALA A 122 13.01 -4.29 -1.85
C ALA A 122 12.33 -3.61 -0.64
N LEU A 123 11.26 -2.84 -0.89
CA LEU A 123 10.50 -2.15 0.16
C LEU A 123 9.82 -3.11 1.13
N ALA A 124 9.28 -4.22 0.66
CA ALA A 124 8.61 -5.23 1.47
C ALA A 124 9.57 -5.96 2.41
N GLU A 125 10.81 -6.19 1.95
CA GLU A 125 11.85 -6.93 2.67
C GLU A 125 12.81 -6.03 3.47
N VAL A 126 12.64 -4.71 3.43
CA VAL A 126 13.46 -3.79 4.23
C VAL A 126 13.22 -4.04 5.73
N HIS A 127 14.33 -4.18 6.47
CA HIS A 127 14.29 -4.51 7.90
C HIS A 127 14.33 -3.24 8.75
N ASP A 128 13.56 -3.22 9.85
CA ASP A 128 13.69 -2.17 10.86
C ASP A 128 14.89 -2.44 11.79
N ALA A 129 15.12 -1.52 12.74
CA ALA A 129 16.20 -1.66 13.74
C ALA A 129 16.08 -2.92 14.63
N LYS A 130 14.92 -3.60 14.63
CA LYS A 130 14.67 -4.84 15.37
C LYS A 130 14.75 -6.08 14.47
N GLY A 131 15.11 -5.93 13.19
CA GLY A 131 15.19 -7.02 12.24
C GLY A 131 13.84 -7.53 11.74
N ARG A 132 12.76 -6.75 11.86
CA ARG A 132 11.44 -7.10 11.33
C ARG A 132 11.31 -6.57 9.90
N THR A 133 10.77 -7.37 8.99
CA THR A 133 10.48 -6.92 7.62
C THR A 133 9.35 -5.89 7.60
N ALA A 134 9.39 -4.98 6.64
CA ALA A 134 8.35 -3.98 6.45
C ALA A 134 6.97 -4.62 6.23
N LEU A 135 6.90 -5.66 5.40
CA LEU A 135 5.65 -6.40 5.16
C LEU A 135 5.09 -7.07 6.41
N GLY A 136 5.99 -7.59 7.28
CA GLY A 136 5.62 -8.17 8.57
C GLY A 136 5.09 -7.14 9.57
N LEU A 137 5.56 -5.90 9.48
CA LEU A 137 5.12 -4.79 10.34
C LEU A 137 3.84 -4.11 9.83
N ALA A 138 3.55 -4.19 8.54
CA ALA A 138 2.44 -3.47 7.92
C ALA A 138 1.08 -3.79 8.58
N SER A 139 0.25 -2.75 8.74
CA SER A 139 -1.17 -2.88 9.05
C SER A 139 -1.91 -3.66 7.96
N LYS A 140 -3.13 -4.11 8.24
CA LYS A 140 -3.92 -4.85 7.25
C LYS A 140 -4.12 -4.01 5.98
N GLU A 141 -4.50 -2.76 6.16
CA GLU A 141 -4.81 -1.79 5.12
C GLU A 141 -3.57 -1.46 4.27
N SER A 142 -2.44 -1.18 4.91
CA SER A 142 -1.16 -0.93 4.20
C SER A 142 -0.67 -2.19 3.48
N ARG A 143 -0.86 -3.37 4.07
CA ARG A 143 -0.49 -4.65 3.45
C ARG A 143 -1.30 -4.92 2.18
N GLU A 144 -2.59 -4.63 2.19
CA GLU A 144 -3.45 -4.73 0.99
C GLU A 144 -2.94 -3.82 -0.15
N VAL A 145 -2.53 -2.59 0.18
CA VAL A 145 -1.91 -1.68 -0.81
C VAL A 145 -0.59 -2.26 -1.34
N ILE A 146 0.30 -2.71 -0.46
CA ILE A 146 1.60 -3.30 -0.83
C ILE A 146 1.38 -4.54 -1.72
N HIS A 147 0.42 -5.40 -1.40
CA HIS A 147 0.12 -6.62 -2.16
C HIS A 147 -0.34 -6.32 -3.59
N LYS A 148 -1.04 -5.21 -3.85
CA LYS A 148 -1.40 -4.80 -5.22
C LYS A 148 -0.19 -4.61 -6.13
N TYR A 149 0.94 -4.21 -5.56
CA TYR A 149 2.20 -4.04 -6.29
C TYR A 149 3.09 -5.28 -6.20
N LEU A 150 3.12 -5.96 -5.06
CA LEU A 150 4.03 -7.08 -4.78
C LEU A 150 3.60 -8.39 -5.47
N LEU A 151 2.29 -8.61 -5.63
CA LEU A 151 1.74 -9.83 -6.17
C LEU A 151 1.36 -9.65 -7.64
N PHE A 152 1.49 -10.71 -8.43
CA PHE A 152 1.01 -10.72 -9.81
C PHE A 152 -0.51 -10.56 -9.81
N CYS A 153 -1.00 -9.54 -10.54
CA CYS A 153 -2.38 -9.09 -10.51
C CYS A 153 -2.93 -8.80 -9.09
N GLY A 154 -2.05 -8.44 -8.15
CA GLY A 154 -2.43 -8.18 -6.75
C GLY A 154 -2.86 -9.40 -5.95
N ARG A 155 -2.72 -10.61 -6.51
CA ARG A 155 -3.29 -11.85 -5.94
C ARG A 155 -2.30 -13.01 -5.89
N TYR A 156 -1.50 -13.18 -6.92
CA TYR A 156 -0.70 -14.37 -7.10
C TYR A 156 0.77 -14.12 -6.77
N LYS A 157 1.31 -14.84 -5.79
CA LYS A 157 2.76 -14.90 -5.57
C LYS A 157 3.38 -15.82 -6.60
N LEU A 158 4.11 -15.25 -7.55
CA LEU A 158 4.87 -16.03 -8.52
C LEU A 158 6.04 -16.74 -7.82
N GLN A 159 6.23 -18.01 -8.13
CA GLN A 159 7.44 -18.72 -7.71
C GLN A 159 8.57 -18.33 -8.67
N ILE A 160 9.52 -17.54 -8.18
CA ILE A 160 10.68 -17.13 -8.95
C ILE A 160 11.62 -18.34 -9.11
N GLY A 161 11.86 -18.73 -10.35
CA GLY A 161 12.66 -19.89 -10.69
C GLY A 161 12.50 -20.30 -12.16
N PRO A 162 13.05 -21.45 -12.57
CA PRO A 162 12.79 -22.01 -13.88
C PRO A 162 11.29 -22.17 -14.11
N PRO A 163 10.79 -21.88 -15.32
CA PRO A 163 9.40 -22.13 -15.62
C PRO A 163 9.10 -23.63 -15.55
N GLU A 164 7.88 -23.97 -15.13
CA GLU A 164 7.37 -25.34 -15.12
C GLU A 164 7.39 -25.93 -16.53
N TYR A 165 7.08 -25.08 -17.53
CA TYR A 165 7.08 -25.46 -18.93
C TYR A 165 7.41 -24.26 -19.81
N ARG A 166 8.14 -24.50 -20.89
CA ARG A 166 8.52 -23.48 -21.87
C ARG A 166 8.39 -24.05 -23.28
N THR A 167 7.69 -23.33 -24.15
CA THR A 167 7.65 -23.58 -25.60
C THR A 167 8.16 -22.36 -26.36
N ALA A 168 8.12 -22.41 -27.69
CA ALA A 168 8.44 -21.28 -28.55
C ALA A 168 7.48 -20.08 -28.36
N THR A 169 6.27 -20.29 -27.83
CA THR A 169 5.21 -19.28 -27.75
C THR A 169 4.63 -19.09 -26.35
N SER A 170 5.02 -19.90 -25.37
CA SER A 170 4.44 -19.88 -24.03
C SER A 170 5.46 -20.20 -22.94
N VAL A 171 5.28 -19.55 -21.79
CA VAL A 171 6.02 -19.80 -20.55
C VAL A 171 5.01 -20.01 -19.45
N VAL A 172 5.10 -21.15 -18.77
CA VAL A 172 4.23 -21.50 -17.64
C VAL A 172 5.03 -21.32 -16.35
N LEU A 173 4.55 -20.43 -15.48
CA LEU A 173 5.11 -20.17 -14.16
C LEU A 173 4.17 -20.72 -13.09
N ARG A 174 4.74 -21.27 -12.02
CA ARG A 174 3.94 -21.60 -10.83
C ARG A 174 3.62 -20.32 -10.08
N ALA A 175 2.37 -20.21 -9.64
CA ALA A 175 1.92 -19.12 -8.80
C ALA A 175 1.08 -19.66 -7.64
N GLN A 176 1.27 -19.09 -6.45
CA GLN A 176 0.44 -19.35 -5.29
C GLN A 176 -0.58 -18.22 -5.17
N ASP A 177 -1.85 -18.58 -5.07
CA ASP A 177 -2.90 -17.62 -4.75
C ASP A 177 -2.80 -17.21 -3.27
N LEU A 178 -2.60 -15.92 -3.02
CA LEU A 178 -2.51 -15.33 -1.69
C LEU A 178 -3.66 -14.38 -1.38
N ALA A 179 -4.58 -14.13 -2.33
CA ALA A 179 -5.81 -13.48 -1.96
C ALA A 179 -6.51 -14.39 -0.95
N GLU A 180 -6.80 -13.79 0.20
CA GLU A 180 -7.48 -14.36 1.35
C GLU A 180 -8.43 -15.47 0.92
N GLN A 181 -8.31 -16.64 1.57
CA GLN A 181 -9.12 -17.83 1.33
C GLN A 181 -10.57 -17.42 1.11
N VAL A 182 -10.96 -17.30 -0.16
CA VAL A 182 -12.32 -17.57 -0.53
C VAL A 182 -12.46 -19.03 -0.19
N ASP A 183 -12.95 -19.30 1.02
CA ASP A 183 -13.51 -20.60 1.31
C ASP A 183 -14.68 -20.71 0.33
N TYR A 184 -14.36 -21.28 -0.84
CA TYR A 184 -15.34 -21.50 -1.88
C TYR A 184 -16.48 -22.33 -1.32
N GLY A 185 -16.25 -23.15 -0.28
CA GLY A 185 -17.29 -23.78 0.54
C GLY A 185 -18.20 -22.76 1.21
N VAL A 186 -17.68 -21.81 2.00
CA VAL A 186 -18.52 -20.78 2.64
C VAL A 186 -19.27 -19.89 1.62
N ILE A 187 -18.64 -19.55 0.50
CA ILE A 187 -19.31 -18.79 -0.58
C ILE A 187 -20.40 -19.65 -1.23
N PHE A 188 -20.11 -20.91 -1.48
CA PHE A 188 -21.04 -21.88 -2.04
C PHE A 188 -22.21 -22.14 -1.10
N ASP A 189 -21.97 -22.42 0.17
CA ASP A 189 -22.97 -22.66 1.21
C ASP A 189 -23.89 -21.44 1.42
N LYS A 190 -23.37 -20.22 1.22
CA LYS A 190 -24.19 -19.00 1.24
C LYS A 190 -25.04 -18.81 -0.02
N ALA A 191 -24.60 -19.35 -1.16
CA ALA A 191 -25.34 -19.24 -2.43
C ALA A 191 -26.33 -20.39 -2.64
N ASP A 192 -26.03 -21.57 -2.12
CA ASP A 192 -26.86 -22.77 -2.13
C ASP A 192 -28.01 -22.60 -1.12
N ASN A 193 -28.98 -21.76 -1.49
CA ASN A 193 -30.07 -21.37 -0.60
C ASN A 193 -31.01 -22.55 -0.30
N ASP A 194 -31.08 -23.52 -1.21
CA ASP A 194 -31.86 -24.72 -1.02
C ASP A 194 -31.08 -25.89 -0.38
N GLY A 195 -29.76 -25.71 -0.19
CA GLY A 195 -28.87 -26.67 0.46
C GLY A 195 -28.75 -27.98 -0.30
N ASN A 196 -28.99 -27.99 -1.62
CA ASN A 196 -29.01 -29.20 -2.43
C ASN A 196 -27.59 -29.69 -2.82
N GLY A 197 -26.56 -28.92 -2.49
CA GLY A 197 -25.16 -29.18 -2.82
C GLY A 197 -24.80 -28.78 -4.25
N LYS A 198 -25.59 -27.91 -4.90
CA LYS A 198 -25.38 -27.39 -6.27
C LYS A 198 -25.94 -25.97 -6.35
N LEU A 199 -25.29 -25.12 -7.14
CA LEU A 199 -25.83 -23.81 -7.48
C LEU A 199 -26.70 -23.90 -8.74
N ASP A 200 -27.97 -23.57 -8.61
CA ASP A 200 -28.83 -23.42 -9.77
C ASP A 200 -28.51 -22.13 -10.55
N ARG A 201 -29.18 -21.92 -11.69
CA ARG A 201 -28.96 -20.75 -12.55
C ARG A 201 -29.17 -19.42 -11.80
N LYS A 202 -30.14 -19.35 -10.88
CA LYS A 202 -30.44 -18.13 -10.13
C LYS A 202 -29.38 -17.89 -9.07
N GLU A 203 -28.98 -18.93 -8.34
CA GLU A 203 -27.97 -18.87 -7.29
C GLU A 203 -26.60 -18.51 -7.85
N LEU A 204 -26.20 -19.15 -8.96
CA LEU A 204 -24.96 -18.85 -9.66
C LEU A 204 -24.96 -17.45 -10.27
N SER A 205 -26.09 -16.99 -10.84
CA SER A 205 -26.19 -15.63 -11.39
C SER A 205 -26.04 -14.55 -10.32
N SER A 206 -26.62 -14.80 -9.14
CA SER A 206 -26.52 -13.90 -7.98
C SER A 206 -25.08 -13.79 -7.49
N ILE A 207 -24.39 -14.93 -7.34
CA ILE A 207 -23.01 -14.90 -6.85
C ILE A 207 -22.04 -14.34 -7.89
N ALA A 208 -22.18 -14.69 -9.17
CA ALA A 208 -21.33 -14.17 -10.24
C ALA A 208 -21.35 -12.64 -10.28
N SER A 209 -22.54 -12.05 -10.13
CA SER A 209 -22.72 -10.60 -10.07
C SER A 209 -22.04 -9.97 -8.84
N SER A 210 -22.10 -10.63 -7.68
CA SER A 210 -21.53 -10.10 -6.42
C SER A 210 -20.00 -10.15 -6.40
N ILE A 211 -19.38 -11.04 -7.17
CA ILE A 211 -17.91 -11.10 -7.34
C ILE A 211 -17.41 -10.41 -8.64
N GLY A 212 -18.27 -9.63 -9.30
CA GLY A 212 -17.90 -8.77 -10.42
C GLY A 212 -17.78 -9.46 -11.78
N PHE A 213 -18.38 -10.64 -11.94
CA PHE A 213 -18.48 -11.32 -13.24
C PHE A 213 -19.84 -11.08 -13.90
N ASP A 214 -19.85 -11.01 -15.24
CA ASP A 214 -21.07 -10.96 -16.04
C ASP A 214 -21.71 -12.37 -16.12
N PRO A 215 -22.92 -12.59 -15.57
CA PRO A 215 -23.59 -13.89 -15.59
C PRO A 215 -23.87 -14.39 -17.00
N ASP A 216 -24.08 -13.50 -17.98
CA ASP A 216 -24.44 -13.87 -19.35
C ASP A 216 -23.31 -14.58 -20.11
N LEU A 217 -22.07 -14.50 -19.59
CA LEU A 217 -20.93 -15.28 -20.09
C LEU A 217 -21.04 -16.78 -19.77
N PHE A 218 -21.76 -17.15 -18.71
CA PHE A 218 -21.86 -18.54 -18.23
C PHE A 218 -23.11 -19.28 -18.72
N PHE A 219 -24.11 -18.54 -19.21
CA PHE A 219 -25.43 -19.10 -19.54
C PHE A 219 -25.79 -19.06 -21.03
N LYS A 220 -24.78 -19.13 -21.91
CA LYS A 220 -24.98 -19.33 -23.35
C LYS A 220 -25.50 -20.72 -23.68
#